data_AF-A0A0A9ZBJ0-F1
#
_entry.id   AF-A0A0A9ZBJ0-F1
#
_cell.length_a   1.000
_cell.length_b   1.000
_cell.length_c   1.000
_cell.angle_alpha   90.00
_cell.angle_beta   90.00
_cell.angle_gamma   90.00
#
_symmetry.space_group_name_H-M   'P 1'
#
loop_
_entity.id
_entity.type
_entity.pdbx_description
1 polymer ?
#
loop_
_entity_poly.entity_id
_entity_poly.type
_entity_poly.pdbx_seq_one_letter_code
_entity_poly.pdbx_strand_id
1 'polypeptide(L)'
;ARSGVTSHGLSCEICKWKVHKRCASKAITNCKWTTLASVGKEIIEDKDGNIYMPHQWMEGNLPVSSKCAVCEKTCGSVLRLQDWRCLWCKATVHTACRPHHSVKCN
;
A
#
# COMPACT_ATOMS: atom_id res chain seq x y z
N ALA A 1 -11.65 26.46 -2.73
CA ALA A 1 -12.64 25.58 -2.07
C ALA A 1 -12.01 24.21 -1.80
N ARG A 2 -11.99 23.75 -0.54
CA ARG A 2 -11.46 22.44 -0.11
C ARG A 2 -12.24 21.33 -0.81
N SER A 3 -11.67 20.73 -1.85
CA SER A 3 -12.28 19.59 -2.55
C SER A 3 -12.03 18.29 -1.77
N GLY A 4 -12.66 18.16 -0.61
CA GLY A 4 -12.76 16.88 0.08
C GLY A 4 -13.73 15.95 -0.65
N VAL A 5 -13.50 14.64 -0.57
CA VAL A 5 -14.48 13.64 -1.01
C VAL A 5 -15.54 13.51 0.07
N THR A 6 -16.68 14.19 -0.10
CA THR A 6 -17.92 13.84 0.62
C THR A 6 -18.49 12.55 0.01
N SER A 7 -19.48 11.93 0.67
CA SER A 7 -20.11 10.60 0.44
C SER A 7 -20.37 10.11 -1.00
N HIS A 8 -20.15 10.93 -2.03
CA HIS A 8 -20.32 10.66 -3.46
C HIS A 8 -19.01 10.26 -4.19
N GLY A 9 -17.95 9.93 -3.46
CA GLY A 9 -16.70 9.39 -4.04
C GLY A 9 -16.66 7.88 -4.14
N LEU A 10 -15.96 7.36 -5.14
CA LEU A 10 -15.65 5.93 -5.23
C LEU A 10 -14.47 5.63 -4.31
N SER A 11 -14.58 4.57 -3.52
CA SER A 11 -13.47 4.04 -2.71
C SER A 11 -13.13 2.65 -3.19
N CYS A 12 -11.86 2.38 -3.47
CA CYS A 12 -11.42 1.01 -3.76
C CYS A 12 -11.57 0.15 -2.50
N GLU A 13 -12.20 -1.01 -2.60
CA GLU A 13 -12.41 -1.89 -1.44
C GLU A 13 -11.11 -2.49 -0.90
N ILE A 14 -10.09 -2.58 -1.76
CA ILE A 14 -8.82 -3.27 -1.48
C ILE A 14 -7.79 -2.27 -0.95
N CYS A 15 -7.54 -1.23 -1.72
CA CYS A 15 -6.49 -0.26 -1.42
C CYS A 15 -7.04 0.95 -0.62
N LYS A 16 -8.37 1.06 -0.45
CA LYS A 16 -9.07 2.16 0.22
C LYS A 16 -8.79 3.55 -0.36
N TRP A 17 -8.15 3.63 -1.52
CA TRP A 17 -7.99 4.87 -2.29
C TRP A 17 -9.36 5.46 -2.61
N LYS A 18 -9.55 6.74 -2.31
CA LYS A 18 -10.80 7.45 -2.53
C LYS A 18 -10.64 8.46 -3.65
N VAL A 19 -11.60 8.50 -4.57
CA VAL A 19 -11.61 9.44 -5.68
C VAL A 19 -13.01 9.99 -5.90
N HIS A 20 -13.13 11.25 -6.33
CA HIS A 20 -14.42 11.80 -6.75
C HIS A 20 -14.97 11.02 -7.95
N LYS A 21 -16.29 10.83 -8.03
CA LYS A 21 -16.94 10.14 -9.16
C LYS A 21 -16.52 10.69 -10.54
N ARG A 22 -16.42 12.03 -10.67
CA ARG A 22 -15.98 12.72 -11.90
C ARG A 22 -14.49 12.54 -12.24
N CYS A 23 -13.66 12.27 -11.24
CA CYS A 23 -12.21 12.08 -11.42
C CYS A 23 -11.85 10.61 -11.60
N ALA A 24 -12.79 9.68 -11.39
CA ALA A 24 -12.56 8.24 -11.43
C ALA A 24 -12.02 7.74 -12.78
N SER A 25 -12.53 8.29 -13.90
CA SER A 25 -12.06 7.95 -15.24
C SER A 25 -10.65 8.45 -15.55
N LYS A 26 -10.14 9.43 -14.79
CA LYS A 26 -8.77 9.93 -14.87
C LYS A 26 -7.89 9.43 -13.72
N ALA A 27 -8.48 8.68 -12.79
CA ALA A 27 -7.78 8.16 -11.65
C ALA A 27 -6.84 7.06 -12.11
N ILE A 28 -5.63 7.08 -11.58
CA ILE A 28 -4.68 6.02 -11.87
C ILE A 28 -5.24 4.72 -11.31
N THR A 29 -5.56 3.76 -12.16
CA THR A 29 -6.09 2.45 -11.80
C THR A 29 -4.97 1.51 -11.32
N ASN A 30 -4.03 2.04 -10.53
CA ASN A 30 -2.91 1.30 -9.93
C ASN A 30 -3.35 0.58 -8.66
N CYS A 31 -4.59 0.06 -8.60
CA CYS A 31 -4.93 -0.92 -7.58
C CYS A 31 -4.17 -2.20 -7.95
N LYS A 32 -2.90 -2.24 -7.58
CA LYS A 32 -2.08 -3.40 -7.83
C LYS A 32 -2.72 -4.58 -7.07
N TRP A 33 -2.73 -5.70 -7.77
CA TRP A 33 -2.91 -7.07 -7.31
C TRP A 33 -4.09 -7.33 -6.38
N THR A 34 -5.24 -7.55 -7.00
CA THR A 34 -6.49 -8.02 -6.38
C THR A 34 -6.61 -9.55 -6.39
N THR A 35 -5.83 -10.23 -7.24
CA THR A 35 -5.81 -11.69 -7.43
C THR A 35 -4.39 -12.17 -7.77
N LEU A 36 -4.08 -13.45 -7.49
CA LEU A 36 -2.80 -14.09 -7.84
C LEU A 36 -2.47 -13.95 -9.34
N ALA A 37 -3.48 -14.02 -10.20
CA ALA A 37 -3.34 -13.80 -11.65
C ALA A 37 -2.89 -12.37 -12.02
N SER A 38 -3.15 -11.38 -11.16
CA SER A 38 -2.78 -9.98 -11.39
C SER A 38 -1.35 -9.66 -10.94
N VAL A 39 -0.76 -10.49 -10.07
CA VAL A 39 0.62 -10.33 -9.56
C VAL A 39 1.65 -10.59 -10.64
N GLY A 40 1.32 -11.38 -11.66
CA GLY A 40 2.22 -11.69 -12.76
C GLY A 40 3.46 -12.48 -12.32
N LYS A 41 4.64 -12.12 -12.85
CA LYS A 41 5.93 -12.80 -12.65
C LYS A 41 6.69 -12.38 -11.37
N GLU A 42 6.08 -11.59 -10.50
CA GLU A 42 6.74 -11.03 -9.30
C GLU A 42 6.58 -11.91 -8.06
N ILE A 43 6.12 -13.15 -8.24
CA ILE A 43 5.94 -14.12 -7.18
C ILE A 43 7.31 -14.68 -6.79
N ILE A 44 7.60 -14.74 -5.49
CA ILE A 44 8.90 -15.14 -4.97
C ILE A 44 8.87 -16.66 -4.74
N GLU A 45 9.61 -17.42 -5.55
CA GLU A 45 9.77 -18.86 -5.37
C GLU A 45 11.06 -19.15 -4.57
N ASP A 46 10.95 -19.98 -3.53
CA ASP A 46 12.09 -20.46 -2.76
C ASP A 46 12.68 -21.74 -3.37
N LYS A 47 13.86 -22.16 -2.91
CA LYS A 47 14.57 -23.36 -3.43
C LYS A 47 13.79 -24.66 -3.22
N ASP A 48 12.86 -24.64 -2.27
CA ASP A 48 11.98 -25.74 -1.91
C ASP A 48 10.67 -25.77 -2.74
N GLY A 49 10.49 -24.83 -3.68
CA GLY A 49 9.26 -24.70 -4.47
C GLY A 49 8.11 -24.00 -3.73
N ASN A 50 8.37 -23.45 -2.54
CA ASN A 50 7.39 -22.67 -1.80
C ASN A 50 7.20 -21.28 -2.44
N ILE A 51 5.93 -20.94 -2.67
CA ILE A 51 5.51 -19.70 -3.33
C ILE A 51 5.20 -18.64 -2.26
N TYR A 52 5.91 -17.51 -2.31
CA TYR A 52 5.71 -16.36 -1.42
C TYR A 52 5.26 -15.12 -2.17
N MET A 53 4.43 -14.34 -1.51
CA MET A 53 3.86 -13.12 -2.05
C MET A 53 4.75 -11.93 -1.69
N PRO A 54 5.13 -11.05 -2.64
CA PRO A 54 5.87 -9.83 -2.33
C PRO A 54 4.98 -8.84 -1.57
N HIS A 55 5.57 -7.89 -0.83
CA HIS A 55 4.76 -6.85 -0.19
C HIS A 55 4.14 -5.89 -1.21
N GLN A 56 2.83 -5.70 -1.10
CA GLN A 56 2.12 -4.69 -1.88
C GLN A 56 2.13 -3.34 -1.18
N TRP A 57 3.14 -2.53 -1.48
CA TRP A 57 3.33 -1.22 -0.86
C TRP A 57 2.44 -0.13 -1.47
N MET A 58 1.75 0.60 -0.60
CA MET A 58 1.09 1.86 -0.90
C MET A 58 1.86 3.01 -0.24
N GLU A 59 2.15 4.06 -1.01
CA GLU A 59 2.77 5.27 -0.49
C GLU A 59 1.74 6.11 0.28
N GLY A 60 2.08 6.51 1.51
CA GLY A 60 1.22 7.32 2.35
C GLY A 60 -0.08 6.63 2.78
N ASN A 61 -1.01 7.41 3.33
CA ASN A 61 -2.25 6.91 3.96
C ASN A 61 -2.00 5.93 5.13
N LEU A 62 -0.93 6.19 5.87
CA LEU A 62 -0.63 5.46 7.10
C LEU A 62 -1.63 5.87 8.20
N PRO A 63 -2.12 4.91 9.02
CA PRO A 63 -2.86 5.22 10.23
C PRO A 63 -2.12 6.21 11.14
N VAL A 64 -2.87 7.02 11.88
CA VAL A 64 -2.29 7.86 12.95
C VAL A 64 -1.51 6.96 13.91
N SER A 65 -0.30 7.38 14.27
CA SER A 65 0.63 6.63 15.13
C SER A 65 1.14 5.30 14.55
N SER A 66 1.23 5.17 13.22
CA SER A 66 1.90 4.03 12.59
C SER A 66 3.37 3.93 12.99
N LYS A 67 3.85 2.72 13.26
CA LYS A 67 5.24 2.43 13.63
C LYS A 67 5.96 1.67 12.54
N CYS A 68 7.20 2.03 12.28
CA CYS A 68 8.02 1.36 11.29
C CYS A 68 8.33 -0.07 11.75
N ALA A 69 8.03 -1.08 10.95
CA ALA A 69 8.30 -2.49 11.26
C ALA A 69 9.81 -2.84 11.30
N VAL A 70 10.69 -1.90 10.93
CA VAL A 70 12.15 -2.09 10.91
C VAL A 70 12.82 -1.38 12.08
N CYS A 71 12.48 -0.12 12.33
CA CYS A 71 13.15 0.70 13.35
C CYS A 71 12.25 1.08 14.53
N GLU A 72 10.99 0.65 14.52
CA GLU A 72 9.98 0.83 15.58
C GLU A 72 9.59 2.29 15.89
N LYS A 73 10.19 3.25 15.18
CA LYS A 73 9.86 4.69 15.27
C LYS A 73 8.59 5.00 14.48
N THR A 74 7.92 6.07 14.88
CA THR A 74 6.72 6.58 14.18
C THR A 74 7.03 6.88 12.71
N CYS A 75 6.14 6.47 11.81
CA CYS A 75 6.23 6.67 10.37
C CYS A 75 4.89 7.20 9.82
N GLY A 76 4.96 7.88 8.68
CA GLY A 76 3.86 8.61 8.06
C GLY A 76 3.93 10.11 8.34
N SER A 77 3.13 10.87 7.60
CA SER A 77 2.95 12.30 7.81
C SER A 77 1.50 12.70 7.54
N VAL A 78 1.02 13.67 8.31
CA VAL A 78 -0.30 14.29 8.08
C VAL A 78 -0.25 15.28 6.93
N LEU A 79 0.92 15.90 6.68
CA LEU A 79 1.07 17.00 5.73
C LEU A 79 1.41 16.55 4.31
N ARG A 80 2.02 15.37 4.15
CA ARG A 80 2.43 14.84 2.85
C ARG A 80 2.35 13.32 2.80
N LEU A 81 2.17 12.77 1.59
CA LEU A 81 2.34 11.35 1.36
C LEU A 81 3.83 11.01 1.48
N GLN A 82 4.15 10.17 2.46
CA GLN A 82 5.47 9.62 2.67
C GLN A 82 5.33 8.28 3.36
N ASP A 83 6.41 7.50 3.33
CA ASP A 83 6.48 6.17 3.90
C ASP A 83 5.51 5.19 3.24
N TRP A 84 5.62 3.91 3.59
CA TRP A 84 4.98 2.83 2.87
C TRP A 84 4.15 1.98 3.81
N ARG A 85 2.97 1.56 3.34
CA ARG A 85 2.11 0.61 4.01
C ARG A 85 1.84 -0.58 3.11
N CYS A 86 2.09 -1.78 3.59
CA CYS A 86 1.70 -3.00 2.88
C CYS A 86 0.18 -3.17 2.98
N LEU A 87 -0.49 -3.41 1.84
CA LEU A 87 -1.93 -3.62 1.81
C LEU A 87 -2.36 -4.97 2.39
N TRP A 88 -1.48 -5.96 2.40
CA TRP A 88 -1.77 -7.31 2.88
C TRP A 88 -1.44 -7.44 4.37
N CYS A 89 -0.16 -7.50 4.73
CA CYS A 89 0.28 -7.67 6.13
C CYS A 89 0.09 -6.42 7.01
N LYS A 90 -0.34 -5.28 6.44
CA LYS A 90 -0.50 -3.98 7.12
C LYS A 90 0.78 -3.38 7.71
N ALA A 91 1.95 -4.00 7.49
CA ALA A 91 3.23 -3.44 7.92
C ALA A 91 3.43 -2.04 7.35
N THR A 92 3.96 -1.14 8.19
CA THR A 92 4.34 0.21 7.81
C THR A 92 5.84 0.36 7.91
N VAL A 93 6.48 0.99 6.93
CA VAL A 93 7.94 1.18 6.89
C VAL A 93 8.30 2.55 6.33
N HIS A 94 9.36 3.16 6.86
CA HIS A 94 9.92 4.36 6.23
C HIS A 94 10.46 4.06 4.84
N THR A 95 10.53 5.07 3.97
CA THR A 95 11.17 4.92 2.65
C THR A 95 12.59 4.38 2.75
N ALA A 96 13.39 4.86 3.71
CA ALA A 96 14.75 4.38 3.95
C ALA A 96 14.80 2.98 4.60
N CYS A 97 13.74 2.59 5.33
CA CYS A 97 13.66 1.29 5.99
C CYS A 97 13.12 0.20 5.07
N ARG A 98 12.39 0.55 4.00
CA ARG A 98 11.79 -0.40 3.05
C ARG A 98 12.76 -1.49 2.55
N PRO A 99 13.99 -1.20 2.09
CA PRO A 99 14.91 -2.24 1.62
C PRO A 99 15.40 -3.19 2.72
N HIS A 100 15.22 -2.83 4.00
CA HIS A 100 15.62 -3.64 5.15
C HIS A 100 14.48 -4.47 5.73
N HIS A 101 13.25 -4.34 5.21
CA HIS A 101 12.12 -5.16 5.61
C HIS A 101 12.13 -6.51 4.87
N SER A 102 11.46 -7.51 5.43
CA SER A 102 11.26 -8.79 4.74
C SER A 102 10.71 -8.56 3.32
N VAL A 103 11.19 -9.35 2.37
CA VAL A 103 10.65 -9.39 1.01
C VAL A 103 9.39 -10.25 0.93
N LYS A 104 9.23 -11.20 1.86
CA LYS A 104 8.09 -12.12 1.96
C LYS A 104 7.00 -11.49 2.82
N CYS A 105 5.82 -11.28 2.22
CA CYS A 105 4.63 -10.82 2.91
C CYS A 105 3.91 -12.01 3.56
N ASN A 106 3.67 -11.92 4.87
CA ASN A 106 2.88 -12.89 5.65
C ASN A 106 1.49 -12.34 5.98
#